data_AF-A0A4Y8CAK8-F1
#
_entry.id   AF-A0A4Y8CAK8-F1
#
_cell.length_a   1.000
_cell.length_b   1.000
_cell.length_c   1.000
_cell.angle_alpha   90.00
_cell.angle_beta   90.00
_cell.angle_gamma   90.00
#
_symmetry.space_group_name_H-M   'P 1'
#
loop_
_entity.id
_entity.type
_entity.pdbx_description
1 polymer ?
#
loop_
_entity_poly.entity_id
_entity_poly.type
_entity_poly.pdbx_seq_one_letter_code
_entity_poly.pdbx_strand_id
1 'polypeptide(L)' 'LVLADEISPDSCRFWDKFSNEKLDKDRFRQDLGNVKMAYEEVLKRILN' A
#
# COMPACT_ATOMS: atom_id res chain seq x y z
N LEU A 1 -0.93 13.33 24.11
CA LEU A 1 -0.87 13.17 22.64
C LEU A 1 -1.60 11.88 22.30
N VAL A 2 -2.54 11.89 21.35
CA VAL A 2 -3.29 10.70 20.92
C VAL A 2 -3.19 10.60 19.40
N LEU A 3 -2.88 9.41 18.90
CA LEU A 3 -2.88 9.12 17.46
C LEU A 3 -4.33 8.92 16.99
N ALA A 4 -4.67 9.46 15.82
CA ALA A 4 -6.00 9.41 15.23
C ALA A 4 -5.91 9.07 13.73
N ASP A 5 -7.05 9.15 13.03
CA ASP A 5 -7.18 8.94 11.58
C ASP A 5 -6.79 7.51 11.14
N GLU A 6 -6.41 7.32 9.87
CA GLU A 6 -6.07 6.03 9.29
C GLU A 6 -4.58 5.82 8.98
N ILE A 7 -4.13 4.58 9.16
CA ILE A 7 -2.86 4.07 8.63
C ILE A 7 -3.20 2.95 7.66
N SER A 8 -3.11 3.25 6.36
CA SER A 8 -3.46 2.34 5.28
C SER A 8 -2.58 2.63 4.06
N PRO A 9 -2.63 1.83 2.98
CA PRO A 9 -1.91 2.14 1.74
C PRO A 9 -2.42 3.43 1.05
N ASP A 10 -3.50 4.06 1.55
CA ASP A 10 -3.93 5.40 1.14
C ASP A 10 -3.04 6.51 1.75
N SER A 11 -2.70 6.37 3.03
CA SER A 11 -1.93 7.33 3.81
C SER A 11 -0.43 7.03 3.90
N CYS A 12 0.00 5.83 3.48
CA CYS A 12 1.39 5.38 3.50
C CYS A 12 1.90 5.03 2.10
N ARG A 13 3.24 5.02 1.93
CA ARG A 13 3.90 4.47 0.74
C ARG A 13 4.56 3.14 1.07
N PHE A 14 4.19 2.10 0.35
CA PHE A 14 4.70 0.74 0.52
C PHE A 14 5.31 0.27 -0.77
N TRP A 15 6.62 0.06 -0.77
CA TRP A 15 7.35 -0.45 -1.92
C TRP A 15 7.86 -1.85 -1.60
N ASP A 16 7.70 -2.77 -2.54
CA ASP A 16 8.30 -4.07 -2.42
C ASP A 16 9.83 -3.94 -2.35
N LYS A 17 10.43 -4.60 -1.35
CA LYS A 17 11.87 -4.47 -1.05
C LYS A 17 12.76 -4.95 -2.21
N PHE A 18 12.29 -5.90 -3.01
CA PHE A 18 13.10 -6.56 -4.05
C PHE A 18 12.78 -6.03 -5.44
N SER A 19 11.50 -5.84 -5.78
CA SER A 19 11.08 -5.38 -7.10
C SER A 19 10.94 -3.86 -7.20
N ASN A 20 10.95 -3.15 -6.07
CA ASN A 20 10.60 -1.73 -5.98
C ASN A 20 9.19 -1.42 -6.51
N GLU A 21 8.33 -2.44 -6.56
CA GLU A 21 6.94 -2.30 -6.98
C GLU A 21 6.15 -1.51 -5.94
N LYS A 22 5.35 -0.55 -6.38
CA LYS A 22 4.47 0.21 -5.51
C LYS A 22 3.26 -0.64 -5.13
N LEU A 23 2.98 -0.73 -3.84
CA LEU A 23 1.86 -1.48 -3.25
C LEU A 23 0.85 -0.55 -2.56
N ASP A 24 0.84 0.72 -2.94
CA ASP A 24 0.05 1.79 -2.31
C ASP A 24 -0.79 2.58 -3.33
N LYS A 25 -1.47 3.64 -2.88
CA LYS A 25 -2.34 4.49 -3.70
C LYS A 25 -1.64 5.16 -4.88
N ASP A 26 -0.31 5.26 -4.90
CA ASP A 26 0.41 5.75 -6.08
C ASP A 26 0.12 4.89 -7.32
N ARG A 27 -0.26 3.61 -7.16
CA ARG A 27 -0.70 2.79 -8.30
C ARG A 27 -1.91 3.37 -9.01
N PHE A 28 -2.84 3.96 -8.26
CA PHE A 28 -3.98 4.69 -8.84
C PHE A 28 -3.52 6.04 -9.39
N ARG A 29 -2.73 6.81 -8.61
CA ARG A 29 -2.29 8.17 -9.00
C ARG A 29 -1.42 8.18 -10.26
N GLN A 30 -0.74 7.09 -10.56
CA GLN A 30 0.20 6.96 -11.68
C GLN A 30 -0.28 5.96 -12.74
N ASP A 31 -1.58 5.61 -12.73
CA ASP A 31 -2.19 4.70 -13.72
C ASP A 31 -1.48 3.34 -13.88
N LEU A 32 -0.90 2.80 -12.79
CA LEU A 32 -0.17 1.52 -12.77
C LEU A 32 -1.08 0.28 -12.66
N GLY A 33 -2.40 0.49 -12.54
CA GLY A 33 -3.40 -0.57 -12.40
C GLY A 33 -3.25 -1.42 -11.13
N ASN A 34 -4.02 -2.50 -11.02
CA ASN A 34 -3.92 -3.53 -9.97
C ASN A 34 -3.98 -3.02 -8.51
N VAL A 35 -4.65 -1.90 -8.26
CA VAL A 35 -4.71 -1.24 -6.94
C VAL A 35 -5.25 -2.18 -5.85
N LYS A 36 -6.38 -2.86 -6.12
CA LYS A 36 -6.98 -3.81 -5.16
C LYS A 36 -6.01 -4.93 -4.76
N MET A 37 -5.33 -5.53 -5.74
CA MET A 37 -4.39 -6.63 -5.50
C MET A 37 -3.18 -6.16 -4.69
N ALA A 38 -2.69 -4.94 -4.92
CA ALA A 38 -1.62 -4.35 -4.13
C ALA A 38 -2.00 -4.21 -2.64
N TYR A 39 -3.24 -3.79 -2.37
CA TYR A 39 -3.71 -3.61 -0.99
C TYR A 39 -3.93 -4.96 -0.30
N GLU A 40 -4.45 -5.95 -1.02
CA GLU A 40 -4.57 -7.34 -0.53
C GLU A 40 -3.20 -7.95 -0.22
N GLU A 41 -2.18 -7.67 -1.05
CA GLU A 41 -0.81 -8.12 -0.80
C GLU A 41 -0.19 -7.46 0.44
N VAL A 42 -0.43 -6.15 0.66
CA VAL A 42 -0.01 -5.49 1.91
C VAL A 42 -0.67 -6.14 3.12
N LEU A 43 -1.98 -6.36 3.08
CA LEU A 43 -2.71 -7.01 4.17
C LEU A 43 -2.16 -8.41 4.45
N LYS A 44 -1.94 -9.21 3.39
CA LYS A 44 -1.38 -10.55 3.48
C LYS A 44 0.00 -10.56 4.15
N ARG A 45 0.87 -9.58 3.84
CA ARG A 45 2.20 -9.48 4.45
C ARG A 45 2.18 -9.06 5.91
N ILE A 46 1.19 -8.27 6.33
CA ILE A 46 1.03 -7.85 7.73
C ILE A 46 0.48 -8.99 8.59
N LEU A 47 -0.41 -9.81 8.03
CA LEU A 47 -1.06 -10.93 8.74
C LEU A 47 -0.22 -12.21 8.80
N ASN A 48 0.89 -12.28 8.07
CA ASN A 48 1.86 -13.39 8.11
C ASN A 48 3.02 -13.07 9.06
#